data_AF-A0A2N3W704-F1
#
_entry.id   AF-A0A2N3W704-F1
#
_cell.length_a   1.000
_cell.length_b   1.000
_cell.length_c   1.000
_cell.angle_alpha   90.00
_cell.angle_beta   90.00
_cell.angle_gamma   90.00
#
_symmetry.space_group_name_H-M   'P 1'
#
loop_
_entity.id
_entity.type
_entity.pdbx_description
1 polymer ?
#
loop_
_entity_poly.entity_id
_entity_poly.type
_entity_poly.pdbx_seq_one_letter_code
_entity_poly.pdbx_strand_id
1 'polypeptide(L)'
;MTTKQADRMAVALPAKHRSRLMSTAHEVTFPAGTRLFEEGRTADRFWVVRTGTVTLDLHVPGRRPAAIENLAAGELVGWSWLFPPCLWHFGAEAATPVRAYEFDAPSVRLMCDSDPQLGAAVAQWVGRVLAHRLTQARMRLLDLYAPHGSGPPR
;
A
#
# COMPACT_ATOMS: atom_id res chain seq x y z
N MET A 1 8.62 9.14 12.49
CA MET A 1 9.37 8.49 11.39
C MET A 1 9.58 6.98 11.60
N THR A 2 9.55 6.46 12.83
CA THR A 2 9.88 5.05 13.15
C THR A 2 8.85 4.02 12.67
N THR A 3 7.56 4.37 12.59
CA THR A 3 6.47 3.42 12.29
C THR A 3 6.47 2.92 10.84
N LYS A 4 6.73 3.81 9.88
CA LYS A 4 6.74 3.52 8.44
C LYS A 4 7.78 2.44 8.05
N GLN A 5 8.84 2.31 8.84
CA GLN A 5 9.88 1.30 8.65
C GLN A 5 9.44 -0.09 9.14
N ALA A 6 8.61 -0.15 10.20
CA ALA A 6 8.15 -1.39 10.81
C ALA A 6 7.13 -2.15 9.94
N ASP A 7 6.48 -1.43 9.03
CA ASP A 7 5.49 -1.98 8.09
C ASP A 7 6.15 -2.52 6.81
N ARG A 8 7.46 -2.32 6.65
CA ARG A 8 8.19 -2.87 5.50
C ARG A 8 8.24 -4.38 5.62
N MET A 9 7.96 -5.07 4.52
CA MET A 9 7.97 -6.54 4.44
C MET A 9 9.25 -7.17 5.01
N ALA A 10 10.41 -6.51 4.80
CA ALA A 10 11.69 -6.96 5.32
C ALA A 10 11.77 -7.01 6.86
N VAL A 11 11.04 -6.13 7.54
CA VAL A 11 11.01 -6.04 9.01
C VAL A 11 9.82 -6.82 9.58
N ALA A 12 8.70 -6.82 8.87
CA ALA A 12 7.44 -7.40 9.37
C ALA A 12 7.37 -8.93 9.27
N LEU A 13 8.03 -9.54 8.28
CA LEU A 13 7.98 -10.99 8.05
C LEU A 13 9.25 -11.71 8.52
N PRO A 14 9.14 -12.84 9.26
CA PRO A 14 10.27 -13.73 9.52
C PRO A 14 10.94 -14.19 8.22
N ALA A 15 12.26 -14.38 8.25
CA ALA A 15 13.07 -14.64 7.04
C ALA A 15 12.54 -15.80 6.18
N LYS A 16 12.14 -16.92 6.81
CA LYS A 16 11.53 -18.08 6.13
C LYS A 16 10.26 -17.71 5.35
N HIS A 17 9.33 -17.02 6.01
CA HIS A 17 8.07 -16.59 5.40
C HIS A 17 8.28 -15.54 4.31
N ARG A 18 9.20 -14.59 4.55
CA ARG A 18 9.59 -13.60 3.55
C ARG A 18 10.17 -14.26 2.30
N SER A 19 11.10 -15.20 2.43
CA SER A 19 11.67 -15.91 1.28
C SER A 19 10.61 -16.69 0.51
N ARG A 20 9.67 -17.32 1.23
CA ARG A 20 8.57 -18.04 0.59
C ARG A 20 7.62 -17.11 -0.17
N LEU A 21 7.21 -15.99 0.41
CA LEU A 21 6.42 -14.98 -0.30
C LEU A 21 7.18 -14.43 -1.51
N MET A 22 8.47 -14.12 -1.35
CA MET A 22 9.31 -13.60 -2.44
C MET A 22 9.51 -14.59 -3.58
N SER A 23 9.39 -15.90 -3.35
CA SER A 23 9.49 -16.90 -4.42
C SER A 23 8.32 -16.85 -5.42
N THR A 24 7.22 -16.16 -5.10
CA THR A 24 6.10 -15.92 -6.03
C THR A 24 6.07 -14.51 -6.59
N ALA A 25 7.13 -13.72 -6.32
CA ALA A 25 7.23 -12.35 -6.76
C ALA A 25 7.84 -12.27 -8.16
N HIS A 26 7.35 -11.35 -8.98
CA HIS A 26 7.93 -11.03 -10.28
C HIS A 26 8.36 -9.56 -10.30
N GLU A 27 9.52 -9.27 -10.89
CA GLU A 27 9.94 -7.87 -11.03
C GLU A 27 9.16 -7.18 -12.15
N VAL A 28 8.58 -6.03 -11.85
CA VAL A 28 7.86 -5.17 -12.80
C VAL A 28 8.41 -3.75 -12.75
N THR A 29 8.31 -3.05 -13.88
CA THR A 29 8.72 -1.64 -13.99
C THR A 29 7.60 -0.83 -14.63
N PHE A 30 7.31 0.33 -14.04
CA PHE A 30 6.29 1.26 -14.51
C PHE A 30 6.92 2.61 -14.81
N PRO A 31 6.74 3.18 -16.01
CA PRO A 31 7.03 4.58 -16.27
C PRO A 31 6.22 5.52 -15.37
N ALA A 32 6.70 6.74 -15.17
CA ALA A 32 5.92 7.78 -14.48
C ALA A 32 4.60 8.06 -15.24
N GLY A 33 3.53 8.33 -14.50
CA GLY A 33 2.17 8.50 -15.00
C GLY A 33 1.43 7.18 -15.29
N THR A 34 2.05 6.02 -15.08
CA THR A 34 1.37 4.74 -15.34
C THR A 34 0.34 4.44 -14.25
N ARG A 35 -0.89 4.16 -14.66
CA ARG A 35 -1.96 3.68 -13.78
C ARG A 35 -1.72 2.21 -13.44
N LEU A 36 -1.62 1.89 -12.15
CA LEU A 36 -1.47 0.50 -11.68
C LEU A 36 -2.84 -0.17 -11.54
N PHE A 37 -3.81 0.51 -10.92
CA PHE A 37 -5.17 0.03 -10.76
C PHE A 37 -6.16 1.16 -10.47
N GLU A 38 -7.43 0.86 -10.67
CA GLU A 38 -8.54 1.77 -10.43
C GLU A 38 -9.34 1.35 -9.19
N GLU A 39 -9.86 2.36 -8.49
CA GLU A 39 -10.83 2.20 -7.41
C GLU A 39 -12.06 1.38 -7.86
N GLY A 40 -12.59 0.54 -6.97
CA GLY A 40 -13.77 -0.27 -7.20
C GLY A 40 -13.55 -1.52 -8.07
N ARG A 41 -12.37 -1.71 -8.66
CA ARG A 41 -12.04 -2.93 -9.43
C ARG A 41 -11.52 -4.05 -8.53
N THR A 42 -11.47 -5.26 -9.08
CA THR A 42 -10.93 -6.43 -8.39
C THR A 42 -9.46 -6.24 -8.03
N ALA A 43 -9.15 -6.49 -6.76
CA ALA A 43 -7.82 -6.54 -6.19
C ALA A 43 -7.21 -7.95 -6.34
N ASP A 44 -6.73 -8.24 -7.55
CA ASP A 44 -6.14 -9.51 -7.95
C ASP A 44 -4.61 -9.56 -7.79
N ARG A 45 -3.97 -8.41 -7.56
CA ARG A 45 -2.52 -8.27 -7.45
C ARG A 45 -2.16 -7.38 -6.28
N PHE A 46 -0.90 -7.35 -5.90
CA PHE A 46 -0.34 -6.31 -5.05
C PHE A 46 1.15 -6.16 -5.34
N TRP A 47 1.74 -5.08 -4.81
CA TRP A 47 3.14 -4.78 -5.08
C TRP A 47 3.91 -4.39 -3.82
N VAL A 48 5.22 -4.59 -3.84
CA VAL A 48 6.14 -3.95 -2.90
C VAL A 48 7.11 -3.08 -3.69
N VAL A 49 7.11 -1.78 -3.42
CA VAL A 49 7.96 -0.81 -4.14
C VAL A 49 9.43 -1.10 -3.83
N ARG A 50 10.28 -1.18 -4.86
CA ARG A 50 11.74 -1.25 -4.71
C ARG A 50 12.38 0.12 -4.84
N THR A 51 11.97 0.87 -5.86
CA THR A 51 12.43 2.23 -6.13
C THR A 51 11.30 3.05 -6.72
N GLY A 52 11.40 4.37 -6.58
CA GLY A 52 10.38 5.31 -7.05
C GLY A 52 9.27 5.53 -6.03
N THR A 53 8.18 6.15 -6.52
CA THR A 53 7.03 6.57 -5.71
C THR A 53 5.74 6.22 -6.43
N VAL A 54 4.82 5.59 -5.72
CA VAL A 54 3.45 5.34 -6.16
C VAL A 54 2.51 6.23 -5.35
N THR A 55 1.65 6.99 -6.02
CA THR A 55 0.59 7.77 -5.38
C THR A 55 -0.68 6.93 -5.32
N LEU A 56 -1.30 6.85 -4.14
CA LEU A 56 -2.68 6.41 -3.98
C LEU A 56 -3.59 7.62 -4.13
N ASP A 57 -4.69 7.46 -4.87
CA ASP A 57 -5.66 8.53 -5.11
C ASP A 57 -7.10 8.05 -4.97
N LEU A 58 -8.01 9.00 -4.80
CA LEU A 58 -9.46 8.76 -4.90
C LEU A 58 -10.01 9.42 -6.15
N HIS A 59 -10.91 8.71 -6.83
CA HIS A 59 -11.64 9.29 -7.94
C HIS A 59 -12.64 10.34 -7.44
N VAL A 60 -12.57 11.55 -7.99
CA VAL A 60 -13.53 12.63 -7.67
C VAL A 60 -14.22 13.04 -8.97
N PRO A 61 -15.55 12.81 -9.11
CA PRO A 61 -16.27 13.15 -10.33
C PRO A 61 -16.05 14.61 -10.75
N GLY A 62 -15.66 14.81 -12.02
CA GLY A 62 -15.41 16.13 -12.58
C GLY A 62 -14.13 16.84 -12.10
N ARG A 63 -13.25 16.16 -11.34
CA ARG A 63 -11.97 16.70 -10.87
C ARG A 63 -10.82 15.73 -11.15
N ARG A 64 -9.59 16.23 -11.05
CA ARG A 64 -8.41 15.36 -11.03
C ARG A 64 -8.47 14.46 -9.78
N PRO A 65 -8.00 13.20 -9.88
CA PRO A 65 -7.92 12.31 -8.72
C PRO A 65 -7.20 12.99 -7.55
N ALA A 66 -7.80 12.91 -6.37
CA ALA A 66 -7.25 13.52 -5.17
C ALA A 66 -6.18 12.60 -4.59
N ALA A 67 -4.92 13.06 -4.56
CA ALA A 67 -3.83 12.31 -3.96
C ALA A 67 -4.07 12.10 -2.46
N ILE A 68 -4.08 10.85 -2.03
CA ILE A 68 -4.29 10.45 -0.64
C ILE A 68 -2.96 10.20 0.04
N GLU A 69 -2.04 9.48 -0.59
CA GLU A 69 -0.78 9.06 0.01
C GLU A 69 0.30 8.71 -1.01
N ASN A 70 1.57 8.99 -0.68
CA ASN A 70 2.73 8.57 -1.46
C ASN A 70 3.44 7.39 -0.80
N LEU A 71 3.60 6.31 -1.55
CA LEU A 71 4.26 5.07 -1.19
C LEU A 71 5.64 4.99 -1.85
N ALA A 72 6.67 4.83 -1.04
CA ALA A 72 8.07 4.75 -1.43
C ALA A 72 8.63 3.33 -1.25
N ALA A 73 9.94 3.19 -1.47
CA ALA A 73 10.65 1.93 -1.35
C ALA A 73 10.37 1.19 -0.02
N GLY A 74 10.09 -0.11 -0.15
CA GLY A 74 9.76 -1.04 0.93
C GLY A 74 8.27 -1.09 1.30
N GLU A 75 7.44 -0.22 0.73
CA GLU A 75 6.02 -0.13 1.08
C GLU A 75 5.12 -1.00 0.20
N LEU A 76 4.06 -1.52 0.80
CA LEU A 76 3.03 -2.33 0.15
C LEU A 76 2.08 -1.46 -0.67
N VAL A 77 1.95 -1.68 -1.97
CA VAL A 77 0.91 -1.09 -2.80
C VAL A 77 -0.24 -2.08 -2.93
N GLY A 78 -1.44 -1.64 -2.57
CA GLY A 78 -2.63 -2.47 -2.63
C GLY A 78 -2.72 -3.48 -1.49
N TRP A 79 -3.44 -3.16 -0.42
CA TRP A 79 -3.74 -4.08 0.69
C TRP A 79 -5.11 -4.76 0.54
N SER A 80 -5.97 -4.22 -0.34
CA SER A 80 -7.36 -4.65 -0.53
C SER A 80 -7.52 -6.13 -0.84
N TRP A 81 -6.53 -6.74 -1.48
CA TRP A 81 -6.59 -8.13 -1.96
C TRP A 81 -6.75 -9.16 -0.83
N LEU A 82 -6.38 -8.83 0.40
CA LEU A 82 -6.44 -9.76 1.53
C LEU A 82 -7.84 -9.80 2.17
N PHE A 83 -8.65 -8.75 1.99
CA PHE A 83 -9.92 -8.59 2.69
C PHE A 83 -11.08 -8.64 1.70
N PRO A 84 -12.03 -9.58 1.86
CA PRO A 84 -13.27 -9.60 1.07
C PRO A 84 -13.99 -8.23 1.12
N PRO A 85 -14.56 -7.74 0.02
CA PRO A 85 -14.77 -8.42 -1.28
C PRO A 85 -13.57 -8.39 -2.24
N CYS A 86 -12.36 -8.06 -1.76
CA CYS A 86 -11.15 -7.92 -2.57
C CYS A 86 -11.33 -6.89 -3.69
N LEU A 87 -11.82 -5.70 -3.33
CA LEU A 87 -11.97 -4.55 -4.24
C LEU A 87 -10.99 -3.44 -3.86
N TRP A 88 -10.44 -2.76 -4.87
CA TRP A 88 -9.56 -1.62 -4.66
C TRP A 88 -10.31 -0.47 -3.98
N HIS A 89 -9.86 -0.09 -2.79
CA HIS A 89 -10.43 1.04 -2.04
C HIS A 89 -9.92 2.40 -2.54
N PHE A 90 -8.87 2.39 -3.35
CA PHE A 90 -8.21 3.56 -3.92
C PHE A 90 -7.76 3.24 -5.33
N GLY A 91 -7.47 4.28 -6.10
CA GLY A 91 -6.61 4.19 -7.26
C GLY A 91 -5.12 4.18 -6.91
N ALA A 92 -4.28 3.82 -7.87
CA ALA A 92 -2.84 4.01 -7.76
C ALA A 92 -2.18 4.38 -9.09
N GLU A 93 -1.27 5.35 -9.05
CA GLU A 93 -0.47 5.80 -10.19
C GLU A 93 1.02 5.91 -9.82
N ALA A 94 1.91 5.55 -10.75
CA ALA A 94 3.35 5.74 -10.60
C ALA A 94 3.71 7.23 -10.73
N ALA A 95 3.99 7.93 -9.63
CA ALA A 95 4.37 9.34 -9.65
C ALA A 95 5.78 9.59 -10.22
N THR A 96 6.66 8.59 -10.09
CA THR A 96 7.99 8.55 -10.69
C THR A 96 8.19 7.20 -11.40
N PRO A 97 9.29 6.96 -12.13
CA PRO A 97 9.59 5.62 -12.61
C PRO A 97 9.72 4.65 -11.42
N VAL A 98 8.86 3.62 -11.41
CA VAL A 98 8.74 2.66 -10.29
C VAL A 98 9.28 1.31 -10.71
N ARG A 99 10.09 0.70 -9.86
CA ARG A 99 10.41 -0.73 -9.92
C ARG A 99 9.78 -1.39 -8.71
N ALA A 100 9.08 -2.50 -8.91
CA ALA A 100 8.36 -3.17 -7.83
C ALA A 100 8.43 -4.69 -7.97
N TYR A 101 8.16 -5.38 -6.87
CA TYR A 101 7.81 -6.79 -6.87
C TYR A 101 6.29 -6.91 -6.96
N GLU A 102 5.77 -7.53 -8.02
CA GLU A 102 4.36 -7.86 -8.19
C GLU A 102 4.07 -9.26 -7.69
N PHE A 103 2.92 -9.43 -7.06
CA PHE A 103 2.43 -10.70 -6.54
C PHE A 103 1.02 -10.96 -7.06
N ASP A 104 0.75 -12.19 -7.48
CA ASP A 104 -0.60 -12.68 -7.76
C ASP A 104 -1.33 -12.96 -6.44
N ALA A 105 -2.36 -12.18 -6.14
CA ALA A 105 -3.05 -12.27 -4.86
C ALA A 105 -3.81 -13.58 -4.64
N PRO A 106 -4.52 -14.17 -5.63
CA PRO A 106 -5.08 -15.51 -5.52
C PRO A 106 -4.04 -16.56 -5.10
N SER A 107 -2.88 -16.59 -5.77
CA SER A 107 -1.81 -17.53 -5.44
C SER A 107 -1.26 -17.33 -4.04
N VAL A 108 -1.07 -16.07 -3.61
CA VAL A 108 -0.62 -15.77 -2.24
C VAL A 108 -1.67 -16.18 -1.21
N ARG A 109 -2.98 -15.98 -1.46
CA ARG A 109 -4.04 -16.46 -0.57
C ARG A 109 -4.05 -17.98 -0.44
N LEU A 110 -3.98 -18.70 -1.56
CA LEU A 110 -3.87 -20.17 -1.55
C LEU A 110 -2.63 -20.66 -0.78
N MET A 111 -1.51 -19.94 -0.89
CA MET A 111 -0.29 -20.22 -0.14
C MET A 111 -0.49 -20.02 1.37
N CYS A 112 -1.20 -18.96 1.77
CA CYS A 112 -1.57 -18.69 3.16
C CYS A 112 -2.54 -19.74 3.71
N ASP A 113 -3.50 -20.21 2.90
CA ASP A 113 -4.45 -21.26 3.29
C ASP A 113 -3.73 -22.60 3.50
N SER A 114 -2.69 -22.87 2.71
CA SER A 114 -1.88 -24.09 2.79
C SER A 114 -0.85 -24.08 3.93
N ASP A 115 -0.44 -22.91 4.41
CA ASP A 115 0.50 -22.72 5.53
C ASP A 115 -0.06 -21.65 6.50
N PRO A 116 -0.82 -22.06 7.53
CA PRO A 116 -1.45 -21.12 8.46
C PRO A 116 -0.48 -20.20 9.20
N GLN A 117 0.78 -20.62 9.43
CA GLN A 117 1.78 -19.76 10.06
C GLN A 117 2.20 -18.64 9.12
N LEU A 118 2.39 -18.96 7.84
CA LEU A 118 2.62 -17.95 6.81
C LEU A 118 1.42 -17.01 6.68
N GLY A 119 0.19 -17.56 6.64
CA GLY A 119 -1.04 -16.77 6.59
C GLY A 119 -1.15 -15.77 7.73
N ALA A 120 -0.89 -16.21 8.96
CA ALA A 120 -0.88 -15.34 10.13
C ALA A 120 0.19 -14.24 10.03
N ALA A 121 1.40 -14.57 9.57
CA ALA A 121 2.49 -13.59 9.41
C ALA A 121 2.17 -12.54 8.34
N VAL A 122 1.60 -12.95 7.20
CA VAL A 122 1.15 -12.05 6.13
C VAL A 122 0.01 -11.15 6.60
N ALA A 123 -0.99 -11.72 7.29
CA ALA A 123 -2.10 -10.95 7.84
C ALA A 123 -1.63 -9.90 8.87
N GLN A 124 -0.69 -10.27 9.76
CA GLN A 124 -0.09 -9.31 10.70
C GLN A 124 0.69 -8.21 9.99
N TRP A 125 1.44 -8.53 8.94
CA TRP A 125 2.16 -7.54 8.15
C TRP A 125 1.20 -6.54 7.50
N VAL A 126 0.17 -7.04 6.79
CA VAL A 126 -0.84 -6.18 6.15
C VAL A 126 -1.62 -5.38 7.19
N GLY A 127 -1.94 -5.97 8.34
CA GLY A 127 -2.60 -5.29 9.45
C GLY A 127 -1.80 -4.11 10.02
N ARG A 128 -0.47 -4.23 10.10
CA ARG A 128 0.40 -3.11 10.50
C ARG A 128 0.38 -1.98 9.47
N VAL A 129 0.48 -2.31 8.18
CA VAL A 129 0.35 -1.33 7.08
C VAL A 129 -0.98 -0.57 7.19
N LEU A 130 -2.09 -1.29 7.42
CA LEU A 130 -3.41 -0.70 7.58
C LEU A 130 -3.48 0.24 8.79
N ALA A 131 -2.99 -0.21 9.96
CA ALA A 131 -2.97 0.60 11.17
C ALA A 131 -2.18 1.90 10.97
N HIS A 132 -1.01 1.82 10.34
CA HIS A 132 -0.20 2.99 10.04
C HIS A 132 -0.92 3.96 9.10
N ARG A 133 -1.51 3.47 8.01
CA ARG A 133 -2.25 4.31 7.05
C ARG A 133 -3.46 4.98 7.69
N LEU A 134 -4.19 4.26 8.54
CA LEU A 134 -5.32 4.82 9.28
C LEU A 134 -4.87 5.95 10.21
N THR A 135 -3.76 5.76 10.93
CA THR A 135 -3.17 6.82 11.77
C THR A 135 -2.75 8.02 10.92
N GLN A 136 -2.09 7.81 9.79
CA GLN A 136 -1.68 8.89 8.88
C GLN A 136 -2.88 9.66 8.31
N ALA A 137 -3.91 8.96 7.86
CA ALA A 137 -5.14 9.58 7.36
C ALA A 137 -5.82 10.42 8.45
N ARG A 138 -5.90 9.92 9.69
CA ARG A 138 -6.49 10.66 10.82
C ARG A 138 -5.70 11.93 11.15
N MET A 139 -4.37 11.86 11.15
CA MET A 139 -3.53 13.04 11.37
C MET A 139 -3.73 14.10 10.27
N ARG A 140 -3.77 13.69 8.99
CA ARG A 140 -4.01 14.60 7.87
C ARG A 140 -5.38 15.30 7.96
N LEU A 141 -6.41 14.59 8.44
CA LEU A 141 -7.72 15.21 8.69
C LEU A 141 -7.65 16.23 9.83
N LEU A 142 -6.96 15.92 10.93
CA LEU A 142 -6.79 16.88 12.02
C LEU A 142 -6.02 18.12 11.57
N ASP A 143 -4.97 17.96 10.75
CA ASP A 143 -4.22 19.09 10.21
C ASP A 143 -5.08 19.96 9.27
N LEU A 144 -6.00 19.35 8.51
CA LEU A 144 -6.93 20.07 7.61
C LEU A 144 -7.99 20.88 8.37
N TYR A 145 -8.41 20.40 9.54
CA TYR A 145 -9.46 21.02 10.36
C TYR A 145 -8.93 21.74 11.60
N ALA A 146 -7.62 21.74 11.83
CA ALA A 146 -7.01 22.54 12.88
C ALA A 146 -7.33 24.02 12.57
N PRO A 147 -7.93 24.77 13.52
CA PRO A 147 -8.09 26.20 13.32
C PRO A 147 -6.69 26.78 13.14
N HIS A 148 -6.38 27.29 11.95
CA HIS A 148 -5.26 28.20 11.80
C HIS A 148 -5.58 29.40 12.68
N GLY A 149 -5.05 29.39 13.91
CA GLY A 149 -5.16 30.48 14.86
C GLY A 149 -4.51 31.73 14.27
N SER A 150 -5.34 32.54 13.62
CA SER A 150 -5.34 34.00 13.60
C SER A 150 -4.08 34.73 14.10
N GLY A 151 -3.28 35.22 13.15
CA GLY A 151 -2.66 36.56 13.16
C GLY A 151 -1.30 36.73 13.87
N PRO A 152 -0.32 37.42 13.25
CA PRO A 152 0.92 37.79 13.94
C PRO A 152 0.66 38.84 15.04
N PRO A 153 1.41 38.80 16.17
CA PRO A 153 1.30 39.82 17.21
C PRO A 153 1.79 41.18 16.68
N ARG A 154 1.02 42.22 16.96
CA ARG A 154 1.42 43.63 16.81
C ARG A 154 2.25 44.07 18.01
#